data_AF-A0A2S9B512-F1
#
_entry.id   AF-A0A2S9B512-F1
#
_cell.length_a   1.000
_cell.length_b   1.000
_cell.length_c   1.000
_cell.angle_alpha   90.00
_cell.angle_beta   90.00
_cell.angle_gamma   90.00
#
_symmetry.space_group_name_H-M   'P 1'
#
loop_
_entity.id
_entity.type
_entity.pdbx_description
1 polymer ?
#
loop_
_entity_poly.entity_id
_entity_poly.type
_entity_poly.pdbx_seq_one_letter_code
_entity_poly.pdbx_strand_id
1 'polypeptide(L)'
;MHEAQRLSRDGLLADATVAARAAMVAGRKGSALDFIELDAGALLVDLLHKQARYDEARRAAEEQIAYWEKQAADNGASGKRDARSTGMLERAIEASMMAGERTEVARLQEKLFAVTSPDPASWRLSPDEPRLRYDLADFSMPLTVGAWTLTRFQPAEQRDFNTLVLYTQALPGGRLTAEIAVSYDEHQRKISAAERQASLQSYQARHKPSALEMTMPDLAYDGLTAFKRADQSECEDKQCINAHWLIFRGDWRMDIDVNFGLQDEAQIAQQVRQLFAALKWRSAPPLFRERPLAQQVRDIEVAASLPDGVAKAAALAEKALPDAHFPDEIARMQTYIGIDQYRRADLEAARRALGLAVSAWDERVVDELLFRSALDFAADIDYRQGRNEDAVALNRRFIEWQMSDATLGWHIPKDENALVNERQGVHLPLRVGDYRLRPNTHGRFYYENLQSGAQLGLTVGMPASSDQELESMLRSFMANNLGLQAAGLSKTGFSAKSVAHEDIPAIGHKWEFEVTQSPDGQGSSSADPETGASRKTPTKMAFWIVDRKEQRSMLRAPITDSGRSRTEAEHVAKALSW
;
A
#
# COMPACT_ATOMS: atom_id res chain seq x y z
N MET A 1 -5.80 -26.76 -12.57
CA MET A 1 -4.45 -26.43 -12.07
C MET A 1 -3.61 -27.67 -11.78
N HIS A 2 -4.02 -28.56 -10.87
CA HIS A 2 -3.23 -29.76 -10.51
C HIS A 2 -2.81 -30.64 -11.70
N GLU A 3 -3.70 -30.80 -12.69
CA GLU A 3 -3.38 -31.56 -13.90
C GLU A 3 -2.26 -30.91 -14.73
N ALA A 4 -2.27 -29.58 -14.90
CA ALA A 4 -1.21 -28.86 -15.60
C ALA A 4 0.15 -29.01 -14.91
N GLN A 5 0.16 -28.92 -13.57
CA GLN A 5 1.37 -29.13 -12.77
C GLN A 5 1.88 -30.58 -12.87
N ARG A 6 0.99 -31.57 -12.85
CA ARG A 6 1.34 -32.98 -13.03
C ARG A 6 1.97 -33.20 -14.40
N LEU A 7 1.32 -32.78 -15.48
CA LEU A 7 1.82 -32.89 -16.85
C LEU A 7 3.16 -32.17 -17.04
N SER A 8 3.35 -31.01 -16.40
CA SER A 8 4.63 -30.30 -16.40
C SER A 8 5.74 -31.09 -15.73
N ARG A 9 5.47 -31.78 -14.60
CA ARG A 9 6.45 -32.64 -13.93
C ARG A 9 6.78 -33.88 -14.75
N ASP A 10 5.79 -34.41 -15.48
CA ASP A 10 5.94 -35.57 -16.36
C ASP A 10 6.63 -35.24 -17.70
N GLY A 11 7.01 -33.96 -17.92
CA GLY A 11 7.68 -33.52 -19.15
C GLY A 11 6.77 -33.36 -20.37
N LEU A 12 5.46 -33.51 -20.21
CA LEU A 12 4.45 -33.37 -21.26
C LEU A 12 4.08 -31.89 -21.46
N LEU A 13 5.05 -31.09 -21.89
CA LEU A 13 4.96 -29.62 -21.88
C LEU A 13 3.79 -29.08 -22.73
N ALA A 14 3.51 -29.67 -23.90
CA ALA A 14 2.43 -29.23 -24.77
C ALA A 14 1.04 -29.43 -24.13
N ASP A 15 0.81 -30.60 -23.53
CA ASP A 15 -0.45 -30.90 -22.83
C ASP A 15 -0.58 -30.07 -21.55
N ALA A 16 0.54 -29.86 -20.84
CA ALA A 16 0.59 -28.98 -19.69
C ALA A 16 0.20 -27.53 -20.06
N THR A 17 0.65 -27.03 -21.22
CA THR A 17 0.29 -25.70 -21.74
C THR A 17 -1.21 -25.59 -21.98
N VAL A 18 -1.83 -26.60 -22.61
CA VAL A 18 -3.28 -26.64 -22.84
C VAL A 18 -4.05 -26.65 -21.51
N ALA A 19 -3.62 -27.49 -20.57
CA ALA A 19 -4.23 -27.59 -19.25
C ALA A 19 -4.09 -26.30 -18.43
N ALA A 20 -2.93 -25.63 -18.49
CA ALA A 20 -2.69 -24.34 -17.83
C ALA A 20 -3.57 -23.24 -18.41
N ARG A 21 -3.66 -23.14 -19.75
CA ARG A 21 -4.55 -22.20 -20.45
C ARG A 21 -6.01 -22.39 -20.04
N ALA A 22 -6.49 -23.63 -19.97
CA ALA A 22 -7.84 -23.96 -19.55
C ALA A 22 -8.09 -23.60 -18.07
N ALA A 23 -7.14 -23.92 -17.19
CA ALA A 23 -7.23 -23.58 -15.77
C ALA A 23 -7.27 -22.06 -15.53
N MET A 24 -6.46 -21.31 -16.26
CA MET A 24 -6.43 -19.84 -16.20
C MET A 24 -7.78 -19.24 -16.62
N VAL A 25 -8.36 -19.69 -17.75
CA VAL A 25 -9.69 -19.23 -18.21
C VAL A 25 -10.80 -19.62 -17.24
N ALA A 26 -10.74 -20.81 -16.65
CA ALA A 26 -11.68 -21.22 -15.61
C ALA A 26 -11.54 -20.37 -14.35
N GLY A 27 -10.31 -20.06 -13.93
CA GLY A 27 -9.99 -19.20 -12.79
C GLY A 27 -10.58 -17.80 -12.93
N ARG A 28 -10.59 -17.22 -14.14
CA ARG A 28 -11.24 -15.92 -14.41
C ARG A 28 -12.75 -15.90 -14.16
N LYS A 29 -13.40 -17.08 -14.18
CA LYS A 29 -14.84 -17.25 -13.90
C LYS A 29 -15.11 -17.68 -12.45
N GLY A 30 -14.06 -18.04 -11.70
CA GLY A 30 -14.14 -18.49 -10.32
C GLY A 30 -14.27 -17.32 -9.34
N SER A 31 -14.20 -17.62 -8.05
CA SER A 31 -14.17 -16.55 -7.04
C SER A 31 -12.80 -15.87 -7.04
N ALA A 32 -12.76 -14.60 -6.63
CA ALA A 32 -11.50 -13.86 -6.48
C ALA A 32 -10.54 -14.49 -5.44
N LEU A 33 -11.02 -15.41 -4.59
CA LEU A 33 -10.28 -16.01 -3.47
C LEU A 33 -9.40 -17.21 -3.88
N ASP A 34 -9.59 -17.74 -5.09
CA ASP A 34 -8.97 -19.03 -5.44
C ASP A 34 -7.56 -18.88 -6.04
N PHE A 35 -7.13 -17.68 -6.45
CA PHE A 35 -5.83 -17.35 -7.08
C PHE A 35 -5.40 -18.23 -8.28
N ILE A 36 -6.23 -19.19 -8.69
CA ILE A 36 -5.98 -20.14 -9.78
C ILE A 36 -5.63 -19.44 -11.09
N GLU A 37 -6.24 -18.28 -11.33
CA GLU A 37 -6.01 -17.46 -12.51
C GLU A 37 -4.55 -17.00 -12.60
N LEU A 38 -4.03 -16.45 -11.51
CA LEU A 38 -2.65 -15.99 -11.37
C LEU A 38 -1.67 -17.15 -11.55
N ASP A 39 -1.84 -18.22 -10.79
CA ASP A 39 -0.90 -19.35 -10.77
C ASP A 39 -0.87 -20.08 -12.12
N ALA A 40 -2.03 -20.30 -12.72
CA ALA A 40 -2.13 -20.94 -14.03
C ALA A 40 -1.60 -20.03 -15.15
N GLY A 41 -1.75 -18.70 -15.02
CA GLY A 41 -1.18 -17.73 -15.93
C GLY A 41 0.35 -17.72 -15.89
N ALA A 42 0.94 -17.70 -14.70
CA ALA A 42 2.39 -17.81 -14.54
C ALA A 42 2.93 -19.13 -15.12
N LEU A 43 2.29 -20.25 -14.77
CA LEU A 43 2.68 -21.56 -15.27
C LEU A 43 2.57 -21.64 -16.81
N LEU A 44 1.54 -21.05 -17.41
CA LEU A 44 1.37 -21.01 -18.86
C LEU A 44 2.56 -20.33 -19.56
N VAL A 45 2.97 -19.16 -19.07
CA VAL A 45 4.10 -18.40 -19.62
C VAL A 45 5.40 -19.21 -19.49
N ASP A 46 5.66 -19.78 -18.31
CA ASP A 46 6.86 -20.58 -18.06
C ASP A 46 6.93 -21.83 -18.96
N LEU A 47 5.79 -22.49 -19.19
CA LEU A 47 5.70 -23.66 -20.08
C LEU A 47 5.95 -23.32 -21.55
N LEU A 48 5.41 -22.19 -22.03
CA LEU A 48 5.66 -21.70 -23.39
C LEU A 48 7.14 -21.32 -23.57
N HIS A 49 7.73 -20.68 -22.56
CA HIS A 49 9.14 -20.33 -22.53
C HIS A 49 10.05 -21.57 -22.61
N LYS A 50 9.74 -22.63 -21.84
CA LYS A 50 10.45 -23.93 -21.89
C LYS A 50 10.36 -24.62 -23.25
N GLN A 51 9.32 -24.35 -24.02
CA GLN A 51 9.13 -24.87 -25.39
C GLN A 51 9.79 -23.99 -26.46
N ALA A 52 10.54 -22.94 -26.08
CA ALA A 52 11.07 -21.93 -26.99
C ALA A 52 10.00 -21.21 -27.84
N ARG A 53 8.74 -21.19 -27.38
CA ARG A 53 7.61 -20.47 -27.98
C ARG A 53 7.53 -19.07 -27.37
N TYR A 54 8.59 -18.30 -27.58
CA TYR A 54 8.84 -17.06 -26.84
C TYR A 54 7.86 -15.93 -27.19
N ASP A 55 7.45 -15.83 -28.45
CA ASP A 55 6.42 -14.87 -28.90
C ASP A 55 5.05 -15.16 -28.25
N GLU A 56 4.69 -16.44 -28.14
CA GLU A 56 3.47 -16.87 -27.46
C GLU A 56 3.54 -16.67 -25.94
N ALA A 57 4.71 -16.93 -25.33
CA ALA A 57 4.94 -16.67 -23.91
C ALA A 57 4.76 -15.18 -23.58
N ARG A 58 5.32 -14.29 -24.40
CA ARG A 58 5.12 -12.83 -24.30
C ARG A 58 3.64 -12.48 -24.39
N ARG A 59 2.94 -12.95 -25.43
CA ARG A 59 1.51 -12.64 -25.62
C ARG A 59 0.64 -13.14 -24.47
N ALA A 60 0.95 -14.30 -23.90
CA ALA A 60 0.25 -14.83 -22.74
C ALA A 60 0.47 -13.96 -21.49
N ALA A 61 1.69 -13.47 -21.25
CA ALA A 61 1.97 -12.54 -20.16
C ALA A 61 1.26 -11.19 -20.36
N GLU A 62 1.22 -10.66 -21.58
CA GLU A 62 0.49 -9.42 -21.88
C GLU A 62 -1.03 -9.57 -21.77
N GLU A 63 -1.57 -10.73 -22.12
CA GLU A 63 -2.99 -11.05 -21.92
C GLU A 63 -3.36 -11.03 -20.43
N GLN A 64 -2.47 -11.54 -19.57
CA GLN A 64 -2.64 -11.51 -18.12
C GLN A 64 -2.64 -10.08 -17.58
N ILE A 65 -1.65 -9.28 -17.97
CA ILE A 65 -1.56 -7.87 -17.57
C ILE A 65 -2.82 -7.10 -18.02
N ALA A 66 -3.25 -7.27 -19.27
CA ALA A 66 -4.44 -6.59 -19.79
C ALA A 66 -5.73 -7.01 -19.06
N TYR A 67 -5.83 -8.27 -18.62
CA TYR A 67 -6.94 -8.74 -17.82
C TYR A 67 -6.99 -8.04 -16.45
N TRP A 68 -5.85 -7.93 -15.75
CA TRP A 68 -5.78 -7.24 -14.45
C TRP A 68 -5.98 -5.73 -14.58
N GLU A 69 -5.44 -5.09 -15.62
CA GLU A 69 -5.67 -3.68 -15.93
C GLU A 69 -7.16 -3.38 -16.13
N LYS A 70 -7.86 -4.25 -16.87
CA LYS A 70 -9.31 -4.14 -17.05
C LYS A 70 -10.06 -4.31 -15.73
N GLN A 71 -9.72 -5.33 -14.94
CA GLN A 71 -10.34 -5.57 -13.64
C GLN A 71 -10.15 -4.38 -12.69
N ALA A 72 -8.96 -3.77 -12.69
CA ALA A 72 -8.69 -2.58 -11.91
C ALA A 72 -9.57 -1.41 -12.39
N ALA A 73 -9.63 -1.15 -13.70
CA ALA A 73 -10.43 -0.08 -14.28
C ALA A 73 -11.94 -0.24 -14.04
N ASP A 74 -12.46 -1.47 -14.15
CA ASP A 74 -13.87 -1.79 -13.88
C ASP A 74 -14.24 -1.50 -12.40
N ASN A 75 -13.27 -1.64 -11.50
CA ASN A 75 -13.39 -1.28 -10.08
C ASN A 75 -13.00 0.18 -9.78
N GLY A 76 -12.69 1.01 -10.79
CA GLY A 76 -12.28 2.39 -10.59
C GLY A 76 -10.84 2.59 -10.07
N ALA A 77 -10.04 1.53 -10.04
CA ALA A 77 -8.62 1.58 -9.68
C ALA A 77 -7.72 1.80 -10.91
N SER A 78 -6.54 2.40 -10.70
CA SER A 78 -5.63 2.76 -11.79
C SER A 78 -4.77 1.60 -12.33
N GLY A 79 -4.71 0.46 -11.63
CA GLY A 79 -3.86 -0.69 -11.98
C GLY A 79 -2.34 -0.45 -11.83
N LYS A 80 -1.93 0.76 -11.41
CA LYS A 80 -0.54 1.08 -11.12
C LYS A 80 -0.03 0.28 -9.91
N ARG A 81 1.25 -0.04 -9.94
CA ARG A 81 2.00 -0.77 -8.91
C ARG A 81 1.46 -2.17 -8.59
N ASP A 82 0.74 -2.77 -9.53
CA ASP A 82 0.32 -4.16 -9.38
C ASP A 82 1.54 -5.09 -9.48
N ALA A 83 1.93 -5.68 -8.35
CA ALA A 83 3.05 -6.62 -8.26
C ALA A 83 2.90 -7.83 -9.19
N ARG A 84 1.65 -8.22 -9.50
CA ARG A 84 1.37 -9.29 -10.47
C ARG A 84 1.77 -8.84 -11.87
N SER A 85 1.44 -7.61 -12.23
CA SER A 85 1.77 -7.01 -13.51
C SER A 85 3.27 -6.81 -13.69
N THR A 86 3.98 -6.30 -12.68
CA THR A 86 5.44 -6.13 -12.75
C THR A 86 6.17 -7.47 -12.91
N GLY A 87 5.75 -8.52 -12.18
CA GLY A 87 6.30 -9.86 -12.32
C GLY A 87 5.97 -10.54 -13.67
N MET A 88 4.85 -10.20 -14.31
CA MET A 88 4.55 -10.65 -15.68
C MET A 88 5.32 -9.86 -16.74
N LEU A 89 5.55 -8.56 -16.52
CA LEU A 89 6.35 -7.74 -17.42
C LEU A 89 7.78 -8.22 -17.50
N GLU A 90 8.38 -8.62 -16.38
CA GLU A 90 9.71 -9.25 -16.37
C GLU A 90 9.76 -10.48 -17.29
N ARG A 91 8.81 -11.42 -17.14
CA ARG A 91 8.72 -12.61 -18.00
C ARG A 91 8.48 -12.25 -19.47
N ALA A 92 7.66 -11.24 -19.75
CA ALA A 92 7.39 -10.79 -21.10
C ALA A 92 8.63 -10.16 -21.76
N ILE A 93 9.41 -9.37 -21.01
CA ILE A 93 10.68 -8.79 -21.48
C ILE A 93 11.66 -9.92 -21.78
N GLU A 94 11.83 -10.88 -20.86
CA GLU A 94 12.72 -12.02 -21.06
C GLU A 94 12.33 -12.87 -22.28
N ALA A 95 11.04 -13.15 -22.46
CA ALA A 95 10.55 -13.85 -23.65
C ALA A 95 10.84 -13.04 -24.94
N SER A 96 10.62 -11.73 -24.93
CA SER A 96 10.92 -10.85 -26.07
C SER A 96 12.41 -10.85 -26.42
N MET A 97 13.28 -10.85 -25.41
CA MET A 97 14.73 -10.96 -25.59
C MET A 97 15.11 -12.27 -26.29
N MET A 98 14.56 -13.39 -25.83
CA MET A 98 14.81 -14.72 -26.41
C MET A 98 14.27 -14.86 -27.83
N ALA A 99 13.18 -14.17 -28.16
CA ALA A 99 12.63 -14.08 -29.51
C ALA A 99 13.43 -13.13 -30.43
N GLY A 100 14.36 -12.32 -29.90
CA GLY A 100 15.07 -11.29 -30.65
C GLY A 100 14.22 -10.05 -30.98
N GLU A 101 13.07 -9.87 -30.32
CA GLU A 101 12.10 -8.81 -30.57
C GLU A 101 12.50 -7.48 -29.86
N ARG A 102 13.54 -6.81 -30.35
CA ARG A 102 14.10 -5.59 -29.70
C ARG A 102 13.08 -4.46 -29.51
N THR A 103 12.14 -4.29 -30.45
CA THR A 103 11.08 -3.27 -30.35
C THR A 103 10.09 -3.58 -29.22
N GLU A 104 9.78 -4.85 -29.01
CA GLU A 104 8.90 -5.30 -27.92
C GLU A 104 9.60 -5.16 -26.57
N VAL A 105 10.90 -5.46 -26.49
CA VAL A 105 11.70 -5.22 -25.28
C VAL A 105 11.60 -3.75 -24.85
N ALA A 106 11.86 -2.80 -25.75
CA ALA A 106 11.80 -1.38 -25.42
C ALA A 106 10.39 -0.95 -24.95
N ARG A 107 9.34 -1.37 -25.67
CA ARG A 107 7.95 -1.07 -25.30
C ARG A 107 7.58 -1.63 -23.93
N LEU A 108 8.01 -2.85 -23.63
CA LEU A 108 7.72 -3.50 -22.34
C LEU A 108 8.53 -2.89 -21.19
N GLN A 109 9.74 -2.38 -21.43
CA GLN A 109 10.52 -1.63 -20.45
C GLN A 109 9.88 -0.26 -20.13
N GLU A 110 9.34 0.44 -21.14
CA GLU A 110 8.54 1.65 -20.92
C GLU A 110 7.27 1.33 -20.13
N LYS A 111 6.58 0.22 -20.46
CA LYS A 111 5.42 -0.24 -19.71
C LYS A 111 5.79 -0.62 -18.27
N LEU A 112 6.95 -1.24 -18.03
CA LEU A 112 7.47 -1.53 -16.68
C LEU A 112 7.66 -0.25 -15.88
N PHE A 113 8.29 0.77 -16.45
CA PHE A 113 8.42 2.07 -15.79
C PHE A 113 7.04 2.68 -15.45
N ALA A 114 6.09 2.64 -16.39
CA ALA A 114 4.76 3.20 -16.20
C ALA A 114 3.92 2.45 -15.14
N VAL A 115 3.98 1.11 -15.13
CA VAL A 115 3.25 0.27 -14.16
C VAL A 115 3.88 0.40 -12.78
N THR A 116 5.20 0.38 -12.66
CA THR A 116 5.89 0.60 -11.37
C THR A 116 5.61 2.01 -10.82
N SER A 117 5.29 2.97 -11.69
CA SER A 117 4.86 4.34 -11.34
C SER A 117 5.76 4.97 -10.26
N PRO A 118 7.10 5.05 -10.49
CA PRO A 118 8.00 5.67 -9.53
C PRO A 118 7.70 7.17 -9.37
N ASP A 119 8.09 7.76 -8.24
CA ASP A 119 7.98 9.20 -8.01
C ASP A 119 8.66 9.99 -9.15
N PRO A 120 7.91 10.80 -9.93
CA PRO A 120 8.46 11.55 -11.06
C PRO A 120 9.45 12.64 -10.65
N ALA A 121 9.49 13.06 -9.37
CA ALA A 121 10.50 13.98 -8.88
C ALA A 121 11.87 13.31 -8.70
N SER A 122 11.88 12.00 -8.48
CA SER A 122 13.09 11.21 -8.21
C SER A 122 13.52 10.34 -9.39
N TRP A 123 12.58 9.94 -10.25
CA TRP A 123 12.80 8.96 -11.30
C TRP A 123 12.33 9.46 -12.65
N ARG A 124 13.18 9.28 -13.66
CA ARG A 124 12.85 9.61 -15.05
C ARG A 124 13.39 8.56 -16.00
N LEU A 125 12.57 8.22 -16.99
CA LEU A 125 13.04 7.53 -18.19
C LEU A 125 13.52 8.63 -19.16
N SER A 126 14.81 8.63 -19.48
CA SER A 126 15.40 9.68 -20.31
C SER A 126 14.84 9.58 -21.74
N PRO A 127 14.24 10.67 -22.28
CA PRO A 127 13.63 10.63 -23.61
C PRO A 127 14.67 10.54 -24.74
N ASP A 128 15.88 11.06 -24.51
CA ASP A 128 16.95 11.16 -25.52
C ASP A 128 17.95 9.99 -25.46
N GLU A 129 17.95 9.22 -24.37
CA GLU A 129 18.82 8.07 -24.15
C GLU A 129 18.02 7.00 -23.42
N PRO A 130 17.97 5.73 -23.88
CA PRO A 130 17.20 4.66 -23.23
C PRO A 130 17.85 4.28 -21.89
N ARG A 131 17.63 5.13 -20.90
CA ARG A 131 18.25 5.09 -19.58
C ARG A 131 17.22 5.42 -18.51
N LEU A 132 17.29 4.64 -17.44
CA LEU A 132 16.64 4.94 -16.17
C LEU A 132 17.54 5.88 -15.37
N ARG A 133 17.01 7.02 -14.93
CA ARG A 133 17.72 8.00 -14.09
C ARG A 133 17.10 8.04 -12.71
N TYR A 134 17.96 7.89 -11.71
CA TYR A 134 17.66 8.10 -10.31
C TYR A 134 18.30 9.41 -9.86
N ASP A 135 17.50 10.46 -9.77
CA ASP A 135 17.99 11.82 -9.55
C ASP A 135 18.55 12.02 -8.12
N LEU A 136 17.94 11.39 -7.11
CA LEU A 136 18.40 11.51 -5.71
C LEU A 136 19.84 10.99 -5.53
N ALA A 137 20.17 9.87 -6.19
CA ALA A 137 21.49 9.26 -6.13
C ALA A 137 22.45 9.78 -7.21
N ASP A 138 22.01 10.65 -8.13
CA ASP A 138 22.73 11.01 -9.36
C ASP A 138 23.28 9.76 -10.10
N PHE A 139 22.40 8.77 -10.22
CA PHE A 139 22.70 7.46 -10.78
C PHE A 139 21.91 7.22 -12.07
N SER A 140 22.60 6.73 -13.10
CA SER A 140 22.00 6.48 -14.40
C SER A 140 22.39 5.12 -14.95
N MET A 141 21.36 4.37 -15.33
CA MET A 141 21.37 2.97 -15.68
C MET A 141 20.87 2.77 -17.12
N PRO A 142 21.57 2.02 -17.98
CA PRO A 142 21.07 1.70 -19.33
C PRO A 142 19.84 0.79 -19.27
N LEU A 143 18.84 0.98 -20.13
CA LEU A 143 17.78 -0.03 -20.27
C LEU A 143 18.30 -1.28 -20.98
N THR A 144 19.25 -1.11 -21.90
CA THR A 144 19.96 -2.20 -22.59
C THR A 144 21.41 -1.81 -22.81
N VAL A 145 22.35 -2.75 -22.61
CA VAL A 145 23.77 -2.57 -22.96
C VAL A 145 24.38 -3.90 -23.41
N GLY A 146 24.84 -3.96 -24.66
CA GLY A 146 25.30 -5.23 -25.22
C GLY A 146 24.15 -6.25 -25.23
N ALA A 147 24.32 -7.36 -24.52
CA ALA A 147 23.30 -8.39 -24.35
C ALA A 147 22.53 -8.28 -23.01
N TRP A 148 22.90 -7.33 -22.15
CA TRP A 148 22.19 -7.06 -20.91
C TRP A 148 20.93 -6.24 -21.16
N THR A 149 19.83 -6.67 -20.56
CA THR A 149 18.53 -5.98 -20.62
C THR A 149 17.97 -5.82 -19.22
N LEU A 150 17.50 -4.63 -18.88
CA LEU A 150 16.78 -4.39 -17.63
C LEU A 150 15.41 -5.08 -17.71
N THR A 151 15.18 -6.04 -16.81
CA THR A 151 13.97 -6.89 -16.78
C THR A 151 13.10 -6.63 -15.56
N ARG A 152 13.68 -6.13 -14.46
CA ARG A 152 12.97 -5.71 -13.24
C ARG A 152 13.40 -4.32 -12.80
N PHE A 153 12.44 -3.55 -12.30
CA PHE A 153 12.67 -2.26 -11.67
C PHE A 153 11.71 -2.06 -10.49
N GLN A 154 12.29 -1.80 -9.33
CA GLN A 154 11.60 -1.48 -8.09
C GLN A 154 12.28 -0.24 -7.46
N PRO A 155 11.65 0.94 -7.49
CA PRO A 155 12.18 2.14 -6.85
C PRO A 155 12.20 1.98 -5.32
N ALA A 156 13.14 2.63 -4.65
CA ALA A 156 13.09 2.78 -3.20
C ALA A 156 11.88 3.63 -2.82
N GLU A 157 11.03 3.09 -1.97
CA GLU A 157 9.83 3.78 -1.48
C GLU A 157 10.08 4.49 -0.14
N GLN A 158 11.18 4.13 0.55
CA GLN A 158 11.63 4.69 1.82
C GLN A 158 13.15 4.83 1.81
N ARG A 159 13.67 5.72 2.67
CA ARG A 159 15.10 6.04 2.74
C ARG A 159 16.00 4.86 3.05
N ASP A 160 15.57 4.02 3.98
CA ASP A 160 16.26 2.82 4.43
C ASP A 160 15.98 1.58 3.55
N PHE A 161 15.18 1.75 2.49
CA PHE A 161 14.92 0.72 1.50
C PHE A 161 15.84 0.91 0.29
N ASN A 162 16.08 -0.20 -0.40
CA ASN A 162 16.90 -0.20 -1.59
C ASN A 162 16.02 0.01 -2.82
N THR A 163 16.51 0.78 -3.78
CA THR A 163 16.07 0.62 -5.16
C THR A 163 16.71 -0.63 -5.70
N LEU A 164 15.93 -1.48 -6.37
CA LEU A 164 16.40 -2.71 -7.00
C LEU A 164 16.15 -2.66 -8.50
N VAL A 165 17.18 -2.96 -9.28
CA VAL A 165 17.06 -3.25 -10.72
C VAL A 165 17.68 -4.60 -11.03
N LEU A 166 17.04 -5.36 -11.91
CA LEU A 166 17.58 -6.63 -12.40
C LEU A 166 17.92 -6.49 -13.87
N TYR A 167 19.15 -6.85 -14.22
CA TYR A 167 19.54 -7.11 -15.59
C TYR A 167 19.60 -8.60 -15.84
N THR A 168 19.01 -9.04 -16.95
CA THR A 168 19.14 -10.41 -17.44
C THR A 168 19.90 -10.40 -18.76
N GLN A 169 20.71 -11.45 -18.94
CA GLN A 169 21.32 -11.83 -20.20
C GLN A 169 21.11 -13.32 -20.43
N ALA A 170 20.72 -13.69 -21.64
CA ALA A 170 20.65 -15.08 -22.07
C ALA A 170 22.04 -15.59 -22.51
N LEU A 171 22.42 -16.78 -22.06
CA LEU A 171 23.66 -17.45 -22.45
C LEU A 171 23.39 -18.89 -22.92
N PRO A 172 24.27 -19.47 -23.76
CA PRO A 172 24.24 -20.90 -24.03
C PRO A 172 24.40 -21.68 -22.72
N GLY A 173 23.36 -22.38 -22.28
CA GLY A 173 23.41 -23.22 -21.07
C GLY A 173 22.90 -22.58 -19.77
N GLY A 174 22.44 -21.33 -19.78
CA GLY A 174 21.85 -20.70 -18.60
C GLY A 174 21.56 -19.20 -18.75
N ARG A 175 21.19 -18.58 -17.63
CA ARG A 175 21.04 -17.12 -17.52
C ARG A 175 22.19 -16.52 -16.74
N LEU A 176 22.58 -15.32 -17.14
CA LEU A 176 23.43 -14.43 -16.37
C LEU A 176 22.55 -13.29 -15.88
N THR A 177 22.50 -13.08 -14.56
CA THR A 177 21.71 -12.01 -13.96
C THR A 177 22.61 -11.10 -13.14
N ALA A 178 22.26 -9.81 -13.09
CA ALA A 178 22.90 -8.82 -12.23
C ALA A 178 21.80 -8.02 -11.52
N GLU A 179 21.63 -8.26 -10.23
CA GLU A 179 20.78 -7.45 -9.37
C GLU A 179 21.61 -6.31 -8.80
N ILE A 180 21.14 -5.07 -8.98
CA ILE A 180 21.81 -3.87 -8.46
C ILE A 180 20.87 -3.22 -7.47
N ALA A 181 21.30 -3.14 -6.22
CA ALA A 181 20.61 -2.45 -5.15
C ALA A 181 21.33 -1.14 -4.80
N VAL A 182 20.60 -0.02 -4.76
CA VAL A 182 21.12 1.30 -4.36
C VAL A 182 20.31 1.84 -3.19
N SER A 183 20.98 2.22 -2.11
CA SER A 183 20.32 2.68 -0.88
C SER A 183 21.04 3.84 -0.21
N TYR A 184 20.27 4.58 0.59
CA TYR A 184 20.78 5.68 1.40
C TYR A 184 20.90 5.23 2.86
N ASP A 185 22.07 5.36 3.44
CA ASP A 185 22.33 4.95 4.82
C ASP A 185 22.83 6.15 5.64
N GLU A 186 21.93 6.72 6.45
CA GLU A 186 22.24 7.86 7.32
C GLU A 186 23.37 7.57 8.31
N HIS A 187 23.62 6.31 8.65
CA HIS A 187 24.71 5.95 9.56
C HIS A 187 26.09 6.19 8.92
N GLN A 188 26.19 6.15 7.60
CA GLN A 188 27.45 6.39 6.88
C GLN A 188 27.98 7.81 7.07
N ARG A 189 27.12 8.78 7.36
CA ARG A 189 27.50 10.18 7.62
C ARG A 189 28.49 10.31 8.78
N LYS A 190 28.35 9.46 9.80
CA LYS A 190 29.21 9.46 11.00
C LYS A 190 30.50 8.68 10.80
N ILE A 191 30.62 7.93 9.71
CA ILE A 191 31.78 7.10 9.41
C ILE A 191 32.68 7.87 8.44
N SER A 192 33.88 8.21 8.91
CA SER A 192 34.86 8.88 8.08
C SER A 192 35.25 8.02 6.88
N ALA A 193 35.76 8.65 5.81
CA ALA A 193 36.25 7.93 4.64
C ALA A 193 37.36 6.92 5.02
N ALA A 194 38.20 7.26 6.00
CA ALA A 194 39.24 6.39 6.51
C ALA A 194 38.69 5.16 7.25
N GLU A 195 37.66 5.33 8.10
CA GLU A 195 37.02 4.22 8.80
C GLU A 195 36.27 3.29 7.84
N ARG A 196 35.62 3.83 6.80
CA ARG A 196 35.02 3.02 5.74
C ARG A 196 36.06 2.22 4.99
N GLN A 197 37.16 2.86 4.60
CA GLN A 197 38.25 2.18 3.92
C GLN A 197 38.85 1.08 4.81
N ALA A 198 39.07 1.37 6.09
CA ALA A 198 39.58 0.40 7.05
C ALA A 198 38.60 -0.77 7.26
N SER A 199 37.28 -0.50 7.28
CA SER A 199 36.25 -1.53 7.33
C SER A 199 36.30 -2.43 6.10
N LEU A 200 36.27 -1.87 4.89
CA LEU A 200 36.37 -2.61 3.62
C LEU A 200 37.67 -3.43 3.56
N GLN A 201 38.81 -2.84 3.95
CA GLN A 201 40.10 -3.52 4.02
C GLN A 201 40.12 -4.64 5.08
N SER A 202 39.45 -4.46 6.21
CA SER A 202 39.34 -5.49 7.24
C SER A 202 38.49 -6.68 6.77
N TYR A 203 37.45 -6.43 5.96
CA TYR A 203 36.68 -7.48 5.31
C TYR A 203 37.53 -8.24 4.28
N GLN A 204 38.28 -7.51 3.44
CA GLN A 204 39.24 -8.11 2.51
C GLN A 204 40.32 -8.92 3.23
N ALA A 205 40.86 -8.44 4.35
CA ALA A 205 41.91 -9.15 5.09
C ALA A 205 41.43 -10.47 5.73
N ARG A 206 40.12 -10.59 6.01
CA ARG A 206 39.51 -11.81 6.55
C ARG A 206 39.14 -12.83 5.47
N HIS A 207 39.20 -12.44 4.19
CA HIS A 207 38.85 -13.29 3.05
C HIS A 207 40.06 -13.50 2.15
N LYS A 208 40.43 -14.76 1.87
CA LYS A 208 41.43 -15.02 0.82
C LYS A 208 40.70 -15.05 -0.52
N PRO A 209 41.00 -14.13 -1.46
CA PRO A 209 40.28 -14.06 -2.71
C PRO A 209 40.38 -15.38 -3.47
N SER A 210 39.26 -15.87 -3.98
CA SER A 210 39.27 -17.06 -4.84
C SER A 210 39.86 -16.73 -6.22
N ALA A 211 40.33 -17.74 -6.96
CA ALA A 211 40.81 -17.54 -8.33
C ALA A 211 39.74 -16.90 -9.23
N LEU A 212 38.50 -17.35 -9.04
CA LEU A 212 37.30 -16.82 -9.68
C LEU A 212 37.09 -15.33 -9.38
N GLU A 213 37.19 -14.93 -8.13
CA GLU A 213 37.03 -13.54 -7.69
C GLU A 213 38.08 -12.62 -8.33
N MET A 214 39.30 -13.11 -8.52
CA MET A 214 40.36 -12.36 -9.22
C MET A 214 40.06 -12.15 -10.73
N THR A 215 39.29 -13.04 -11.37
CA THR A 215 38.92 -12.89 -12.79
C THR A 215 37.79 -11.88 -13.01
N MET A 216 36.93 -11.69 -12.01
CA MET A 216 35.79 -10.77 -12.08
C MET A 216 36.26 -9.30 -12.07
N PRO A 217 35.64 -8.42 -12.88
CA PRO A 217 36.07 -7.03 -12.99
C PRO A 217 35.79 -6.23 -11.71
N ASP A 218 36.57 -5.18 -11.49
CA ASP A 218 36.29 -4.20 -10.43
C ASP A 218 35.29 -3.14 -10.92
N LEU A 219 34.57 -2.52 -9.98
CA LEU A 219 33.75 -1.34 -10.24
C LEU A 219 34.67 -0.12 -10.39
N ALA A 220 34.86 0.34 -11.63
CA ALA A 220 35.75 1.44 -11.94
C ALA A 220 35.06 2.80 -11.74
N TYR A 221 34.93 3.23 -10.49
CA TYR A 221 34.57 4.61 -10.15
C TYR A 221 35.78 5.34 -9.57
N ASP A 222 36.11 6.50 -10.14
CA ASP A 222 37.28 7.28 -9.73
C ASP A 222 37.26 7.61 -8.23
N GLY A 223 38.32 7.22 -7.52
CA GLY A 223 38.51 7.52 -6.11
C GLY A 223 37.66 6.70 -5.13
N LEU A 224 36.94 5.68 -5.59
CA LEU A 224 36.16 4.79 -4.72
C LEU A 224 36.78 3.38 -4.66
N THR A 225 36.80 2.80 -3.46
CA THR A 225 37.17 1.39 -3.28
C THR A 225 35.90 0.55 -3.21
N ALA A 226 35.86 -0.53 -3.97
CA ALA A 226 34.81 -1.54 -3.88
C ALA A 226 35.33 -2.79 -3.15
N PHE A 227 34.47 -3.38 -2.32
CA PHE A 227 34.61 -4.76 -1.90
C PHE A 227 34.04 -5.68 -2.98
N LYS A 228 34.68 -6.82 -3.18
CA LYS A 228 34.28 -7.86 -4.13
C LYS A 228 34.40 -9.20 -3.43
N ARG A 229 33.48 -10.12 -3.73
CA ARG A 229 33.47 -11.51 -3.26
C ARG A 229 32.89 -12.42 -4.34
N ALA A 230 33.40 -13.64 -4.47
CA ALA A 230 32.78 -14.64 -5.33
C ALA A 230 32.73 -15.99 -4.62
N ASP A 231 31.53 -16.53 -4.47
CA ASP A 231 31.27 -17.82 -3.83
C ASP A 231 30.53 -18.76 -4.80
N GLN A 232 30.82 -20.06 -4.69
CA GLN A 232 29.97 -21.08 -5.31
C GLN A 232 28.68 -21.20 -4.51
N SER A 233 27.56 -21.27 -5.22
CA SER A 233 26.21 -21.39 -4.66
C SER A 233 25.38 -22.40 -5.46
N GLU A 234 24.19 -22.70 -4.98
CA GLU A 234 23.17 -23.46 -5.71
C GLU A 234 22.11 -22.50 -6.24
N CYS A 235 21.91 -22.50 -7.56
CA CYS A 235 20.84 -21.77 -8.24
C CYS A 235 19.99 -22.76 -9.02
N GLU A 236 18.68 -22.83 -8.74
CA GLU A 236 17.75 -23.72 -9.43
C GLU A 236 18.22 -25.19 -9.49
N ASP A 237 18.69 -25.69 -8.35
CA ASP A 237 19.23 -27.05 -8.19
C ASP A 237 20.47 -27.36 -9.06
N LYS A 238 21.15 -26.32 -9.56
CA LYS A 238 22.41 -26.42 -10.30
C LYS A 238 23.50 -25.59 -9.62
N GLN A 239 24.75 -26.04 -9.75
CA GLN A 239 25.88 -25.25 -9.29
C GLN A 239 26.01 -23.96 -10.10
N CYS A 240 26.03 -22.85 -9.39
CA CYS A 240 26.22 -21.52 -9.94
C CYS A 240 27.29 -20.77 -9.14
N ILE A 241 27.67 -19.61 -9.67
CA ILE A 241 28.50 -18.63 -8.99
C ILE A 241 27.62 -17.45 -8.62
N ASN A 242 27.77 -16.98 -7.39
CA ASN A 242 27.33 -15.67 -6.97
C ASN A 242 28.56 -14.79 -6.74
N ALA A 243 28.67 -13.70 -7.50
CA ALA A 243 29.67 -12.67 -7.29
C ALA A 243 29.00 -11.41 -6.75
N HIS A 244 29.52 -10.88 -5.65
CA HIS A 244 28.97 -9.74 -4.94
C HIS A 244 29.97 -8.58 -4.94
N TRP A 245 29.48 -7.38 -5.21
CA TRP A 245 30.22 -6.14 -5.04
C TRP A 245 29.50 -5.20 -4.09
N LEU A 246 30.27 -4.54 -3.24
CA LEU A 246 29.79 -3.52 -2.32
C LEU A 246 30.65 -2.26 -2.46
N ILE A 247 30.02 -1.13 -2.70
CA ILE A 247 30.69 0.16 -2.81
C ILE A 247 29.92 1.25 -2.07
N PHE A 248 30.68 2.17 -1.46
CA PHE A 248 30.13 3.32 -0.75
C PHE A 248 30.54 4.61 -1.46
N ARG A 249 29.61 5.56 -1.54
CA ARG A 249 29.89 6.91 -1.99
C ARG A 249 29.13 7.91 -1.11
N GLY A 250 29.83 8.65 -0.27
CA GLY A 250 29.17 9.55 0.69
C GLY A 250 28.21 8.77 1.60
N ASP A 251 26.96 9.17 1.68
CA ASP A 251 25.96 8.50 2.53
C ASP A 251 25.21 7.39 1.77
N TRP A 252 25.64 7.07 0.55
CA TRP A 252 25.01 6.07 -0.31
C TRP A 252 25.81 4.78 -0.36
N ARG A 253 25.07 3.69 -0.55
CA ARG A 253 25.57 2.32 -0.70
C ARG A 253 25.03 1.73 -2.00
N MET A 254 25.87 0.99 -2.70
CA MET A 254 25.47 0.17 -3.83
C MET A 254 25.98 -1.26 -3.64
N ASP A 255 25.07 -2.20 -3.76
CA ASP A 255 25.32 -3.64 -3.78
C ASP A 255 25.01 -4.16 -5.18
N ILE A 256 25.87 -5.04 -5.70
CA ILE A 256 25.64 -5.71 -6.98
C ILE A 256 25.86 -7.19 -6.80
N ASP A 257 24.84 -7.99 -7.10
CA ASP A 257 24.87 -9.44 -7.06
C ASP A 257 24.72 -10.01 -8.46
N VAL A 258 25.78 -10.65 -8.95
CA VAL A 258 25.82 -11.29 -10.27
C VAL A 258 25.77 -12.80 -10.12
N ASN A 259 24.78 -13.45 -10.74
CA ASN A 259 24.61 -14.90 -10.72
C ASN A 259 24.77 -15.50 -12.12
N PHE A 260 25.55 -16.58 -12.23
CA PHE A 260 25.77 -17.29 -13.50
C PHE A 260 26.18 -18.75 -13.29
N GLY A 261 26.01 -19.58 -14.32
CA GLY A 261 26.46 -20.97 -14.31
C GLY A 261 27.99 -21.11 -14.42
N LEU A 262 28.55 -22.27 -14.07
CA LEU A 262 30.00 -22.53 -14.04
C LEU A 262 30.74 -22.53 -15.40
N GLN A 263 30.13 -22.09 -16.50
CA GLN A 263 30.73 -22.12 -17.83
C GLN A 263 31.21 -20.73 -18.28
N ASP A 264 32.40 -20.68 -18.89
CA ASP A 264 33.01 -19.52 -19.55
C ASP A 264 33.23 -18.24 -18.72
N GLU A 265 33.88 -18.37 -17.55
CA GLU A 265 34.23 -17.26 -16.63
C GLU A 265 34.83 -16.01 -17.31
N ALA A 266 35.71 -16.19 -18.30
CA ALA A 266 36.32 -15.07 -19.03
C ALA A 266 35.31 -14.27 -19.87
N GLN A 267 34.35 -14.96 -20.49
CA GLN A 267 33.26 -14.33 -21.21
C GLN A 267 32.34 -13.59 -20.23
N ILE A 268 31.99 -14.23 -19.10
CA ILE A 268 31.18 -13.61 -18.05
C ILE A 268 31.85 -12.32 -17.53
N ALA A 269 33.14 -12.39 -17.19
CA ALA A 269 33.90 -11.23 -16.73
C ALA A 269 33.89 -10.08 -17.75
N GLN A 270 33.93 -10.38 -19.05
CA GLN A 270 33.81 -9.37 -20.10
C GLN A 270 32.40 -8.76 -20.16
N GLN A 271 31.34 -9.58 -20.05
CA GLN A 271 29.95 -9.09 -20.04
C GLN A 271 29.69 -8.21 -18.81
N VAL A 272 30.14 -8.62 -17.62
CA VAL A 272 30.01 -7.83 -16.39
C VAL A 272 30.78 -6.52 -16.52
N ARG A 273 31.99 -6.53 -17.10
CA ARG A 273 32.77 -5.31 -17.34
C ARG A 273 32.03 -4.33 -18.26
N GLN A 274 31.33 -4.84 -19.28
CA GLN A 274 30.52 -4.02 -20.17
C GLN A 274 29.34 -3.36 -19.44
N LEU A 275 28.64 -4.10 -18.58
CA LEU A 275 27.57 -3.55 -17.75
C LEU A 275 28.10 -2.46 -16.82
N PHE A 276 29.17 -2.75 -16.07
CA PHE A 276 29.76 -1.80 -15.12
C PHE A 276 30.23 -0.50 -15.78
N ALA A 277 30.87 -0.60 -16.96
CA ALA A 277 31.29 0.58 -17.72
C ALA A 277 30.12 1.45 -18.20
N ALA A 278 28.92 0.88 -18.32
CA ALA A 278 27.72 1.61 -18.71
C ALA A 278 26.95 2.19 -17.51
N LEU A 279 27.21 1.73 -16.28
CA LEU A 279 26.65 2.36 -15.09
C LEU A 279 27.30 3.73 -14.88
N LYS A 280 26.50 4.77 -14.69
CA LYS A 280 27.00 6.14 -14.44
C LYS A 280 26.53 6.58 -13.07
N TRP A 281 27.43 6.57 -12.10
CA TRP A 281 27.23 7.18 -10.80
C TRP A 281 28.13 8.40 -10.70
N ARG A 282 27.56 9.60 -10.84
CA ARG A 282 28.37 10.82 -11.03
C ARG A 282 28.70 11.52 -9.72
N SER A 283 27.76 11.55 -8.79
CA SER A 283 27.94 12.12 -7.45
C SER A 283 27.20 11.29 -6.39
N ALA A 284 27.19 11.77 -5.15
CA ALA A 284 26.44 11.20 -4.04
C ALA A 284 25.91 12.32 -3.15
N PRO A 285 24.82 12.98 -3.56
CA PRO A 285 24.28 14.12 -2.82
C PRO A 285 23.84 13.69 -1.41
N PRO A 286 24.13 14.49 -0.37
CA PRO A 286 23.52 14.25 0.94
C PRO A 286 22.03 14.56 0.89
N LEU A 287 21.21 13.73 1.55
CA LEU A 287 19.76 13.88 1.62
C LEU A 287 19.28 14.48 2.95
N PHE A 288 20.20 14.97 3.78
CA PHE A 288 19.87 15.76 4.96
C PHE A 288 20.97 16.77 5.26
N ARG A 289 20.57 17.92 5.81
CA ARG A 289 21.47 19.03 6.14
C ARG A 289 22.37 18.71 7.35
N GLU A 290 21.78 18.72 8.54
CA GLU A 290 22.52 18.61 9.82
C GLU A 290 22.09 17.39 10.64
N ARG A 291 20.78 17.17 10.76
CA ARG A 291 20.20 16.10 11.57
C ARG A 291 19.68 14.98 10.67
N PRO A 292 19.99 13.71 10.97
CA PRO A 292 19.42 12.56 10.26
C PRO A 292 17.89 12.63 10.28
N LEU A 293 17.24 12.39 9.14
CA LEU A 293 15.79 12.51 9.05
C LEU A 293 15.11 11.48 9.95
N ALA A 294 15.68 10.29 10.14
CA ALA A 294 15.16 9.29 11.07
C ALA A 294 15.03 9.83 12.51
N GLN A 295 15.93 10.72 12.93
CA GLN A 295 15.82 11.37 14.23
C GLN A 295 14.73 12.46 14.22
N GLN A 296 14.62 13.22 13.14
CA GLN A 296 13.58 14.25 13.01
C GLN A 296 12.18 13.62 13.04
N VAL A 297 11.98 12.50 12.34
CA VAL A 297 10.73 11.70 12.36
C VAL A 297 10.40 11.23 13.78
N ARG A 298 11.37 10.66 14.50
CA ARG A 298 11.15 10.26 15.90
C ARG A 298 10.72 11.42 16.79
N ASP A 299 11.32 12.60 16.64
CA ASP A 299 10.94 13.79 17.41
C ASP A 299 9.49 14.23 17.09
N ILE A 300 9.08 14.12 15.82
CA ILE A 300 7.72 14.41 15.35
C ILE A 300 6.72 13.43 15.95
N GLU A 301 7.00 12.12 15.90
CA GLU A 301 6.13 11.07 16.45
C GLU A 301 5.97 11.17 17.97
N VAL A 302 7.08 11.43 18.68
CA VAL A 302 7.04 11.73 20.11
C VAL A 302 6.19 12.95 20.38
N ALA A 303 6.35 14.03 19.60
CA ALA A 303 5.52 15.22 19.75
C ALA A 303 4.04 14.93 19.48
N ALA A 304 3.71 14.15 18.43
CA ALA A 304 2.35 13.79 18.06
C ALA A 304 1.65 12.92 19.11
N SER A 305 2.40 12.08 19.83
CA SER A 305 1.88 11.21 20.89
C SER A 305 1.39 11.95 22.15
N LEU A 306 1.76 13.23 22.31
CA LEU A 306 1.35 14.03 23.47
C LEU A 306 -0.08 14.58 23.29
N PRO A 307 -0.82 14.81 24.39
CA PRO A 307 -2.08 15.57 24.32
C PRO A 307 -1.86 16.92 23.63
N ASP A 308 -2.71 17.25 22.67
CA ASP A 308 -2.59 18.45 21.81
C ASP A 308 -1.25 18.57 21.04
N GLY A 309 -0.56 17.44 20.87
CA GLY A 309 0.79 17.34 20.29
C GLY A 309 0.88 17.60 18.78
N VAL A 310 -0.25 17.55 18.07
CA VAL A 310 -0.30 17.71 16.59
C VAL A 310 0.29 19.05 16.14
N ALA A 311 0.00 20.16 16.83
CA ALA A 311 0.56 21.46 16.46
C ALA A 311 2.09 21.51 16.57
N LYS A 312 2.65 20.83 17.59
CA LYS A 312 4.10 20.71 17.76
C LYS A 312 4.70 19.77 16.72
N ALA A 313 4.04 18.64 16.43
CA ALA A 313 4.44 17.71 15.39
C ALA A 313 4.47 18.39 14.02
N ALA A 314 3.44 19.18 13.68
CA ALA A 314 3.39 19.97 12.45
C ALA A 314 4.54 20.97 12.34
N ALA A 315 4.83 21.73 13.40
CA ALA A 315 5.95 22.68 13.39
C ALA A 315 7.32 22.00 13.25
N LEU A 316 7.48 20.78 13.74
CA LEU A 316 8.68 19.97 13.52
C LEU A 316 8.71 19.41 12.09
N ALA A 317 7.57 18.96 11.56
CA ALA A 317 7.42 18.47 10.20
C ALA A 317 7.74 19.55 9.15
N GLU A 318 7.31 20.79 9.35
CA GLU A 318 7.66 21.92 8.47
C GLU A 318 9.17 22.14 8.38
N LYS A 319 9.90 21.96 9.49
CA LYS A 319 11.36 22.10 9.53
C LYS A 319 12.09 20.94 8.86
N ALA A 320 11.51 19.74 8.96
CA ALA A 320 12.05 18.50 8.41
C ALA A 320 11.73 18.31 6.92
N LEU A 321 10.64 18.91 6.43
CA LEU A 321 10.17 18.77 5.05
C LEU A 321 11.25 19.04 3.97
N PRO A 322 12.18 20.02 4.11
CA PRO A 322 13.25 20.19 3.15
C PRO A 322 14.27 19.04 3.07
N ASP A 323 14.33 18.18 4.09
CA ASP A 323 15.17 16.96 4.11
C ASP A 323 14.37 15.70 3.71
N ALA A 324 13.05 15.83 3.45
CA ALA A 324 12.18 14.74 3.02
C ALA A 324 12.21 14.60 1.49
N HIS A 325 12.67 13.45 1.02
CA HIS A 325 12.86 13.15 -0.41
C HIS A 325 12.09 11.92 -0.86
N PHE A 326 11.77 11.00 0.05
CA PHE A 326 11.01 9.79 -0.27
C PHE A 326 9.51 10.02 -0.05
N PRO A 327 8.64 9.31 -0.80
CA PRO A 327 7.20 9.53 -0.71
C PRO A 327 6.63 9.36 0.70
N ASP A 328 7.06 8.34 1.46
CA ASP A 328 6.64 8.15 2.86
C ASP A 328 6.96 9.36 3.74
N GLU A 329 8.15 9.94 3.56
CA GLU A 329 8.61 11.08 4.34
C GLU A 329 7.75 12.32 4.03
N ILE A 330 7.57 12.60 2.74
CA ILE A 330 6.75 13.72 2.26
C ILE A 330 5.32 13.54 2.77
N ALA A 331 4.77 12.33 2.63
CA ALA A 331 3.42 12.03 3.04
C ALA A 331 3.21 12.24 4.55
N ARG A 332 4.12 11.72 5.37
CA ARG A 332 4.13 11.90 6.83
C ARG A 332 4.18 13.37 7.23
N MET A 333 5.15 14.13 6.69
CA MET A 333 5.29 15.54 7.04
C MET A 333 4.04 16.34 6.65
N GLN A 334 3.56 16.15 5.42
CA GLN A 334 2.40 16.86 4.89
C GLN A 334 1.10 16.48 5.62
N THR A 335 0.98 15.25 6.12
CA THR A 335 -0.17 14.82 6.93
C THR A 335 -0.24 15.62 8.23
N TYR A 336 0.85 15.70 9.00
CA TYR A 336 0.86 16.46 10.25
C TYR A 336 0.59 17.96 10.02
N ILE A 337 1.23 18.55 9.00
CA ILE A 337 1.03 19.95 8.60
C ILE A 337 -0.44 20.19 8.24
N GLY A 338 -1.01 19.33 7.41
CA GLY A 338 -2.38 19.44 6.95
C GLY A 338 -3.43 19.30 8.06
N ILE A 339 -3.23 18.37 9.00
CA ILE A 339 -4.13 18.19 10.15
C ILE A 339 -4.09 19.41 11.08
N ASP A 340 -2.91 19.98 11.35
CA ASP A 340 -2.80 21.19 12.16
C ASP A 340 -3.47 22.40 11.46
N GLN A 341 -3.28 22.57 10.16
CA GLN A 341 -3.95 23.61 9.37
C GLN A 341 -5.48 23.44 9.39
N TYR A 342 -5.96 22.20 9.27
CA TYR A 342 -7.38 21.89 9.38
C TYR A 342 -7.95 22.30 10.76
N ARG A 343 -7.22 21.98 11.84
CA ARG A 343 -7.63 22.34 13.23
C ARG A 343 -7.66 23.85 13.45
N ARG A 344 -6.83 24.61 12.75
CA ARG A 344 -6.84 26.08 12.73
C ARG A 344 -7.90 26.68 11.80
N ALA A 345 -8.73 25.85 11.18
CA ALA A 345 -9.74 26.21 10.19
C ALA A 345 -9.19 26.86 8.91
N ASP A 346 -7.90 26.68 8.59
CA ASP A 346 -7.33 27.07 7.30
C ASP A 346 -7.50 25.93 6.29
N LEU A 347 -8.73 25.79 5.78
CA LEU A 347 -9.11 24.67 4.90
C LEU A 347 -8.34 24.69 3.57
N GLU A 348 -7.95 25.86 3.07
CA GLU A 348 -7.20 25.95 1.81
C GLU A 348 -5.75 25.50 1.97
N ALA A 349 -5.08 25.89 3.06
CA ALA A 349 -3.75 25.36 3.36
C ALA A 349 -3.82 23.85 3.62
N ALA A 350 -4.78 23.41 4.45
CA ALA A 350 -4.97 22.01 4.79
C ALA A 350 -5.21 21.16 3.54
N ARG A 351 -6.04 21.64 2.60
CA ARG A 351 -6.28 20.96 1.32
C ARG A 351 -5.01 20.77 0.51
N ARG A 352 -4.16 21.80 0.41
CA ARG A 352 -2.90 21.70 -0.34
C ARG A 352 -1.95 20.70 0.30
N ALA A 353 -1.76 20.79 1.62
CA ALA A 353 -0.88 19.87 2.35
C ALA A 353 -1.39 18.43 2.28
N LEU A 354 -2.67 18.19 2.60
CA LEU A 354 -3.26 16.85 2.58
C LEU A 354 -3.37 16.28 1.16
N GLY A 355 -3.56 17.12 0.14
CA GLY A 355 -3.52 16.67 -1.27
C GLY A 355 -2.13 16.14 -1.65
N LEU A 356 -1.06 16.82 -1.23
CA LEU A 356 0.32 16.32 -1.39
C LEU A 356 0.53 15.04 -0.57
N ALA A 357 0.00 14.99 0.66
CA ALA A 357 0.12 13.81 1.52
C ALA A 357 -0.56 12.58 0.91
N VAL A 358 -1.82 12.69 0.50
CA VAL A 358 -2.60 11.59 -0.10
C VAL A 358 -1.96 11.08 -1.39
N SER A 359 -1.42 11.99 -2.22
CA SER A 359 -0.71 11.64 -3.45
C SER A 359 0.61 10.91 -3.17
N ALA A 360 1.30 11.26 -2.08
CA ALA A 360 2.55 10.61 -1.69
C ALA A 360 2.32 9.28 -0.94
N TRP A 361 1.26 9.16 -0.13
CA TRP A 361 0.81 7.88 0.45
C TRP A 361 0.25 6.92 -0.60
N ASP A 362 -0.28 7.43 -1.70
CA ASP A 362 -0.58 6.63 -2.89
C ASP A 362 0.65 5.87 -3.37
N GLU A 363 1.85 6.41 -3.13
CA GLU A 363 3.12 5.82 -3.52
C GLU A 363 3.60 4.67 -2.66
N ARG A 364 3.13 4.60 -1.41
CA ARG A 364 3.24 3.46 -0.51
C ARG A 364 2.36 3.68 0.71
N VAL A 365 1.69 2.62 1.18
CA VAL A 365 0.97 2.63 2.47
C VAL A 365 1.71 1.74 3.47
N VAL A 366 2.41 2.34 4.45
CA VAL A 366 3.02 1.62 5.60
C VAL A 366 2.42 2.09 6.91
N ASP A 367 2.18 3.38 7.02
CA ASP A 367 1.60 3.97 8.22
C ASP A 367 0.09 4.07 8.06
N GLU A 368 -0.58 2.97 8.41
CA GLU A 368 -2.02 2.80 8.32
C GLU A 368 -2.79 3.95 8.98
N LEU A 369 -2.27 4.50 10.08
CA LEU A 369 -2.93 5.55 10.86
C LEU A 369 -2.82 6.92 10.18
N LEU A 370 -1.63 7.31 9.73
CA LEU A 370 -1.43 8.61 9.09
C LEU A 370 -2.05 8.66 7.70
N PHE A 371 -1.92 7.60 6.91
CA PHE A 371 -2.55 7.54 5.60
C PHE A 371 -4.08 7.67 5.71
N ARG A 372 -4.66 6.90 6.63
CA ARG A 372 -6.06 7.01 7.00
C ARG A 372 -6.43 8.43 7.37
N SER A 373 -5.70 9.04 8.31
CA SER A 373 -5.97 10.41 8.73
C SER A 373 -5.91 11.39 7.56
N ALA A 374 -4.94 11.24 6.65
CA ALA A 374 -4.83 12.08 5.48
C ALA A 374 -6.07 12.01 4.58
N LEU A 375 -6.55 10.80 4.27
CA LEU A 375 -7.79 10.59 3.51
C LEU A 375 -9.01 11.17 4.25
N ASP A 376 -9.08 10.95 5.56
CA ASP A 376 -10.19 11.34 6.41
C ASP A 376 -10.38 12.86 6.42
N PHE A 377 -9.31 13.61 6.70
CA PHE A 377 -9.34 15.07 6.70
C PHE A 377 -9.48 15.65 5.30
N ALA A 378 -8.84 15.06 4.27
CA ALA A 378 -8.97 15.53 2.89
C ALA A 378 -10.42 15.42 2.39
N ALA A 379 -11.07 14.28 2.62
CA ALA A 379 -12.46 14.07 2.21
C ALA A 379 -13.42 15.01 2.94
N ASP A 380 -13.19 15.27 4.23
CA ASP A 380 -14.02 16.23 4.97
C ASP A 380 -13.87 17.66 4.48
N ILE A 381 -12.65 18.08 4.10
CA ILE A 381 -12.41 19.38 3.47
C ILE A 381 -13.17 19.49 2.14
N ASP A 382 -13.09 18.47 1.28
CA ASP A 382 -13.78 18.44 -0.01
C ASP A 382 -15.30 18.61 0.16
N TYR A 383 -15.91 17.88 1.10
CA TYR A 383 -17.32 18.03 1.42
C TYR A 383 -17.69 19.44 1.89
N ARG A 384 -16.90 20.03 2.79
CA ARG A 384 -17.15 21.40 3.29
C ARG A 384 -17.04 22.47 2.21
N GLN A 385 -16.24 22.20 1.18
CA GLN A 385 -16.03 23.09 0.05
C GLN A 385 -16.97 22.76 -1.13
N GLY A 386 -17.92 21.84 -0.96
CA GLY A 386 -18.91 21.47 -1.98
C GLY A 386 -18.37 20.57 -3.10
N ARG A 387 -17.15 20.05 -2.98
CA ARG A 387 -16.53 19.11 -3.92
C ARG A 387 -16.93 17.66 -3.59
N ASN A 388 -18.22 17.38 -3.69
CA ASN A 388 -18.76 16.09 -3.25
C ASN A 388 -18.20 14.89 -4.02
N GLU A 389 -17.94 15.03 -5.32
CA GLU A 389 -17.38 13.94 -6.14
C GLU A 389 -15.96 13.57 -5.68
N ASP A 390 -15.10 14.57 -5.44
CA ASP A 390 -13.73 14.37 -4.93
C ASP A 390 -13.76 13.73 -3.53
N ALA A 391 -14.66 14.21 -2.66
CA ALA A 391 -14.85 13.65 -1.33
C ALA A 391 -15.28 12.18 -1.37
N VAL A 392 -16.18 11.82 -2.30
CA VAL A 392 -16.63 10.43 -2.48
C VAL A 392 -15.48 9.56 -3.00
N ALA A 393 -14.68 10.04 -3.95
CA ALA A 393 -13.52 9.33 -4.44
C ALA A 393 -12.51 9.03 -3.31
N LEU A 394 -12.24 9.99 -2.43
CA LEU A 394 -11.37 9.80 -1.27
C LEU A 394 -11.95 8.83 -0.24
N ASN A 395 -13.25 8.92 0.07
CA ASN A 395 -13.89 7.96 0.99
C ASN A 395 -13.97 6.55 0.40
N ARG A 396 -14.18 6.43 -0.91
CA ARG A 396 -14.16 5.13 -1.61
C ARG A 396 -12.81 4.48 -1.42
N ARG A 397 -11.74 5.22 -1.74
CA ARG A 397 -10.37 4.76 -1.56
C ARG A 397 -10.07 4.38 -0.10
N PHE A 398 -10.53 5.17 0.86
CA PHE A 398 -10.38 4.87 2.28
C PHE A 398 -11.05 3.54 2.66
N ILE A 399 -12.31 3.36 2.27
CA ILE A 399 -13.08 2.17 2.61
C ILE A 399 -12.50 0.94 1.91
N GLU A 400 -12.21 1.01 0.61
CA GLU A 400 -11.56 -0.08 -0.15
C GLU A 400 -10.22 -0.49 0.46
N TRP A 401 -9.42 0.48 0.92
CA TRP A 401 -8.18 0.19 1.63
C TRP A 401 -8.43 -0.54 2.97
N GLN A 402 -9.51 -0.20 3.69
CA GLN A 402 -9.92 -0.91 4.91
C GLN A 402 -10.68 -2.23 4.65
N MET A 403 -11.00 -2.56 3.39
CA MET A 403 -11.76 -3.76 3.06
C MET A 403 -10.90 -5.01 3.32
N SER A 404 -11.22 -5.68 4.41
CA SER A 404 -10.79 -7.04 4.73
C SER A 404 -11.99 -7.98 4.66
N ASP A 405 -11.84 -9.23 5.10
CA ASP A 405 -12.95 -10.18 5.33
C ASP A 405 -14.12 -9.55 6.12
N ALA A 406 -13.85 -8.52 6.94
CA ALA A 406 -14.88 -7.76 7.64
C ALA A 406 -15.92 -7.07 6.73
N THR A 407 -15.59 -6.82 5.47
CA THR A 407 -16.44 -6.11 4.50
C THR A 407 -17.03 -7.02 3.42
N LEU A 408 -16.98 -8.34 3.61
CA LEU A 408 -17.57 -9.32 2.69
C LEU A 408 -19.02 -8.97 2.29
N GLY A 409 -19.24 -8.81 0.98
CA GLY A 409 -20.54 -8.46 0.39
C GLY A 409 -20.84 -6.96 0.35
N TRP A 410 -19.97 -6.11 0.88
CA TRP A 410 -20.06 -4.65 0.79
C TRP A 410 -19.20 -4.13 -0.35
N HIS A 411 -19.66 -3.12 -1.07
CA HIS A 411 -18.87 -2.40 -2.07
C HIS A 411 -19.45 -0.99 -2.25
N ILE A 412 -18.71 -0.11 -2.94
CA ILE A 412 -19.16 1.26 -3.24
C ILE A 412 -19.37 1.35 -4.75
N PRO A 413 -20.63 1.35 -5.23
CA PRO A 413 -20.90 1.51 -6.65
C PRO A 413 -20.29 2.81 -7.20
N LYS A 414 -19.88 2.79 -8.48
CA LYS A 414 -19.19 3.91 -9.12
C LYS A 414 -19.97 5.23 -9.04
N ASP A 415 -21.29 5.13 -9.16
CA ASP A 415 -22.21 6.28 -9.25
C ASP A 415 -23.03 6.50 -7.95
N GLU A 416 -22.65 5.86 -6.85
CA GLU A 416 -23.33 6.00 -5.56
C GLU A 416 -22.42 6.58 -4.46
N ASN A 417 -23.00 7.45 -3.63
CA ASN A 417 -22.38 7.93 -2.39
C ASN A 417 -22.81 7.07 -1.19
N ALA A 418 -22.68 5.75 -1.33
CA ALA A 418 -23.06 4.80 -0.30
C ALA A 418 -22.19 3.53 -0.35
N LEU A 419 -21.98 2.95 0.82
CA LEU A 419 -21.49 1.59 0.97
C LEU A 419 -22.69 0.65 0.93
N VAL A 420 -22.70 -0.24 -0.05
CA VAL A 420 -23.87 -1.05 -0.43
C VAL A 420 -23.59 -2.53 -0.19
N ASN A 421 -24.55 -3.20 0.43
CA ASN A 421 -24.63 -4.66 0.46
C ASN A 421 -25.89 -5.11 -0.27
N GLU A 422 -25.74 -5.54 -1.52
CA GLU A 422 -26.87 -5.95 -2.37
C GLU A 422 -27.60 -7.19 -1.82
N ARG A 423 -26.86 -8.13 -1.20
CA ARG A 423 -27.45 -9.35 -0.64
C ARG A 423 -28.37 -9.05 0.54
N GLN A 424 -28.01 -8.04 1.34
CA GLN A 424 -28.80 -7.60 2.50
C GLN A 424 -29.75 -6.45 2.16
N GLY A 425 -29.62 -5.85 0.96
CA GLY A 425 -30.36 -4.66 0.56
C GLY A 425 -30.11 -3.49 1.52
N VAL A 426 -28.86 -3.26 1.93
CA VAL A 426 -28.50 -2.18 2.87
C VAL A 426 -27.63 -1.15 2.14
N HIS A 427 -27.99 0.13 2.25
CA HIS A 427 -27.26 1.25 1.69
C HIS A 427 -26.88 2.23 2.81
N LEU A 428 -25.60 2.32 3.11
CA LEU A 428 -25.05 3.20 4.14
C LEU A 428 -24.41 4.43 3.48
N PRO A 429 -24.99 5.64 3.61
CA PRO A 429 -24.39 6.85 3.05
C PRO A 429 -22.97 7.06 3.58
N LEU A 430 -22.01 7.40 2.71
CA LEU A 430 -20.63 7.64 3.16
C LEU A 430 -20.51 8.89 4.04
N ARG A 431 -21.48 9.81 3.93
CA ARG A 431 -21.60 10.99 4.80
C ARG A 431 -23.06 11.37 5.05
N VAL A 432 -23.33 11.83 6.26
CA VAL A 432 -24.58 12.49 6.66
C VAL A 432 -24.26 13.72 7.49
N GLY A 433 -24.52 14.91 6.97
CA GLY A 433 -24.14 16.17 7.64
C GLY A 433 -22.62 16.23 7.83
N ASP A 434 -22.15 16.36 9.07
CA ASP A 434 -20.72 16.35 9.43
C ASP A 434 -20.19 14.97 9.83
N TYR A 435 -21.03 13.93 9.76
CA TYR A 435 -20.68 12.57 10.13
C TYR A 435 -20.34 11.75 8.91
N ARG A 436 -19.20 11.09 8.91
CA ARG A 436 -18.77 10.19 7.83
C ARG A 436 -18.77 8.73 8.27
N LEU A 437 -19.04 7.83 7.34
CA LEU A 437 -19.07 6.39 7.58
C LEU A 437 -17.66 5.83 7.73
N ARG A 438 -17.50 4.90 8.66
CA ARG A 438 -16.26 4.18 8.92
C ARG A 438 -16.53 2.69 9.19
N PRO A 439 -15.98 1.77 8.39
CA PRO A 439 -15.99 0.34 8.70
C PRO A 439 -15.26 0.04 10.03
N ASN A 440 -15.70 -1.00 10.74
CA ASN A 440 -14.99 -1.53 11.91
C ASN A 440 -14.77 -3.03 11.78
N THR A 441 -15.83 -3.81 11.91
CA THR A 441 -15.83 -5.26 11.75
C THR A 441 -17.09 -5.71 11.03
N HIS A 442 -17.26 -7.01 10.78
CA HIS A 442 -18.40 -7.52 10.03
C HIS A 442 -19.75 -7.04 10.59
N GLY A 443 -20.50 -6.31 9.77
CA GLY A 443 -21.79 -5.72 10.13
C GLY A 443 -21.71 -4.58 11.16
N ARG A 444 -20.53 -4.04 11.47
CA ARG A 444 -20.33 -2.97 12.45
C ARG A 444 -19.60 -1.78 11.83
N PHE A 445 -20.17 -0.60 12.02
CA PHE A 445 -19.71 0.65 11.46
C PHE A 445 -19.74 1.77 12.50
N TYR A 446 -19.10 2.89 12.18
CA TYR A 446 -19.23 4.15 12.91
C TYR A 446 -19.57 5.29 11.98
N TYR A 447 -20.30 6.26 12.49
CA TYR A 447 -20.41 7.59 11.94
C TYR A 447 -19.61 8.54 12.82
N GLU A 448 -18.61 9.21 12.26
CA GLU A 448 -17.65 10.03 13.01
C GLU A 448 -17.65 11.48 12.52
N ASN A 449 -17.64 12.42 13.46
CA ASN A 449 -17.45 13.85 13.19
C ASN A 449 -16.03 14.26 13.61
N LEU A 450 -15.16 14.52 12.62
CA LEU A 450 -13.75 14.82 12.82
C LEU A 450 -13.48 16.13 13.58
N GLN A 451 -14.42 17.07 13.61
CA GLN A 451 -14.24 18.33 14.34
C GLN A 451 -14.50 18.21 15.83
N SER A 452 -15.48 17.39 16.20
CA SER A 452 -15.91 17.24 17.59
C SER A 452 -15.37 15.95 18.24
N GLY A 453 -14.89 15.00 17.44
CA GLY A 453 -14.59 13.64 17.89
C GLY A 453 -15.85 12.84 18.27
N ALA A 454 -17.04 13.32 17.92
CA ALA A 454 -18.28 12.61 18.21
C ALA A 454 -18.41 11.37 17.32
N GLN A 455 -18.78 10.24 17.94
CA GLN A 455 -18.89 8.95 17.27
C GLN A 455 -20.25 8.31 17.55
N LEU A 456 -20.93 7.85 16.49
CA LEU A 456 -22.16 7.08 16.54
C LEU A 456 -21.85 5.66 16.06
N GLY A 457 -22.22 4.63 16.82
CA GLY A 457 -21.97 3.24 16.45
C GLY A 457 -23.15 2.62 15.70
N LEU A 458 -22.94 2.09 14.51
CA LEU A 458 -23.96 1.37 13.74
C LEU A 458 -23.66 -0.13 13.73
N THR A 459 -24.70 -0.94 13.89
CA THR A 459 -24.64 -2.38 13.63
C THR A 459 -25.77 -2.74 12.69
N VAL A 460 -25.54 -3.62 11.72
CA VAL A 460 -26.53 -4.09 10.75
C VAL A 460 -26.50 -5.62 10.66
N GLY A 461 -27.64 -6.24 10.41
CA GLY A 461 -27.73 -7.70 10.23
C GLY A 461 -27.49 -8.51 11.51
N MET A 462 -27.91 -8.00 12.68
CA MET A 462 -27.97 -8.81 13.89
C MET A 462 -29.22 -9.71 13.88
N PRO A 463 -29.19 -10.93 14.43
CA PRO A 463 -30.41 -11.69 14.66
C PRO A 463 -31.39 -10.89 15.55
N ALA A 464 -32.67 -10.87 15.17
CA ALA A 464 -33.70 -10.25 15.99
C ALA A 464 -33.84 -11.01 17.33
N SER A 465 -33.98 -10.27 18.43
CA SER A 465 -34.16 -10.81 19.78
C SER A 465 -35.35 -10.16 20.47
N SER A 466 -35.83 -10.77 21.55
CA SER A 466 -36.89 -10.17 22.35
C SER A 466 -36.45 -8.83 22.98
N ASP A 467 -37.42 -7.98 23.30
CA ASP A 467 -37.18 -6.69 23.98
C ASP A 467 -36.40 -6.85 25.29
N GLN A 468 -36.69 -7.91 26.06
CA GLN A 468 -36.04 -8.17 27.35
C GLN A 468 -34.56 -8.56 27.17
N GLU A 469 -34.27 -9.43 26.20
CA GLU A 469 -32.89 -9.80 25.87
C GLU A 469 -32.12 -8.61 25.32
N LEU A 470 -32.76 -7.79 24.46
CA LEU A 470 -32.13 -6.59 23.91
C LEU A 470 -31.81 -5.58 25.03
N GLU A 471 -32.74 -5.30 25.93
CA GLU A 471 -32.50 -4.38 27.05
C GLU A 471 -31.34 -4.85 27.93
N SER A 472 -31.31 -6.14 28.29
CA SER A 472 -30.21 -6.73 29.05
C SER A 472 -28.87 -6.56 28.32
N MET A 473 -28.84 -6.86 27.01
CA MET A 473 -27.64 -6.71 26.18
C MET A 473 -27.14 -5.26 26.14
N LEU A 474 -28.04 -4.29 25.98
CA LEU A 474 -27.69 -2.86 25.94
C LEU A 474 -27.17 -2.35 27.28
N ARG A 475 -27.79 -2.77 28.39
CA ARG A 475 -27.32 -2.44 29.75
C ARG A 475 -25.93 -3.03 30.02
N SER A 476 -25.70 -4.30 29.67
CA SER A 476 -24.39 -4.93 29.78
C SER A 476 -23.34 -4.26 28.90
N PHE A 477 -23.68 -3.87 27.67
CA PHE A 477 -22.78 -3.14 26.78
C PHE A 477 -22.37 -1.78 27.39
N MET A 478 -23.33 -1.00 27.89
CA MET A 478 -23.03 0.30 28.52
C MET A 478 -22.12 0.14 29.74
N ALA A 479 -22.39 -0.84 30.59
CA ALA A 479 -21.58 -1.08 31.79
C ALA A 479 -20.16 -1.59 31.45
N ASN A 480 -20.07 -2.65 30.63
CA ASN A 480 -18.83 -3.39 30.42
C ASN A 480 -17.90 -2.73 29.39
N ASN A 481 -18.46 -2.06 28.38
CA ASN A 481 -17.67 -1.50 27.27
C ASN A 481 -17.49 0.01 27.37
N LEU A 482 -18.47 0.72 27.95
CA LEU A 482 -18.44 2.18 28.04
C LEU A 482 -18.16 2.69 29.46
N GLY A 483 -18.20 1.82 30.48
CA GLY A 483 -18.07 2.24 31.88
C GLY A 483 -19.21 3.15 32.34
N LEU A 484 -20.42 2.93 31.79
CA LEU A 484 -21.62 3.73 32.08
C LEU A 484 -22.65 2.90 32.84
N GLN A 485 -23.23 3.49 33.88
CA GLN A 485 -24.36 2.92 34.60
C GLN A 485 -25.66 3.44 33.98
N ALA A 486 -26.46 2.52 33.42
CA ALA A 486 -27.73 2.83 32.80
C ALA A 486 -28.88 2.82 33.82
N ALA A 487 -29.65 3.90 33.86
CA ALA A 487 -30.79 4.10 34.74
C ALA A 487 -32.11 3.96 33.95
N GLY A 488 -33.00 4.96 34.06
CA GLY A 488 -34.32 4.97 33.43
C GLY A 488 -34.28 4.79 31.92
N LEU A 489 -35.24 4.04 31.37
CA LEU A 489 -35.40 3.77 29.94
C LEU A 489 -36.70 4.40 29.43
N SER A 490 -36.59 5.18 28.35
CA SER A 490 -37.72 5.70 27.58
C SER A 490 -37.79 4.99 26.22
N LYS A 491 -38.96 4.48 25.84
CA LYS A 491 -39.20 3.83 24.54
C LYS A 491 -40.18 4.66 23.72
N THR A 492 -39.81 4.98 22.48
CA THR A 492 -40.63 5.74 21.53
C THR A 492 -40.61 5.08 20.15
N GLY A 493 -41.61 5.36 19.31
CA GLY A 493 -41.64 4.89 17.93
C GLY A 493 -40.66 5.67 17.04
N PHE A 494 -40.11 5.02 16.02
CA PHE A 494 -39.26 5.64 15.01
C PHE A 494 -39.70 5.24 13.60
N SER A 495 -39.87 6.23 12.73
CA SER A 495 -40.20 5.99 11.32
C SER A 495 -38.91 5.83 10.52
N ALA A 496 -38.55 4.58 10.24
CA ALA A 496 -37.38 4.24 9.45
C ALA A 496 -37.61 4.51 7.95
N LYS A 497 -36.60 5.04 7.26
CA LYS A 497 -36.60 5.18 5.80
C LYS A 497 -36.40 3.78 5.18
N SER A 498 -37.37 3.32 4.40
CA SER A 498 -37.29 2.04 3.67
C SER A 498 -36.51 2.22 2.37
N VAL A 499 -35.80 1.16 1.95
CA VAL A 499 -35.18 1.07 0.62
C VAL A 499 -36.29 1.01 -0.45
N ALA A 500 -36.10 1.70 -1.57
CA ALA A 500 -37.10 1.70 -2.63
C ALA A 500 -37.30 0.27 -3.18
N HIS A 501 -38.56 -0.16 -3.29
CA HIS A 501 -39.04 -1.45 -3.84
C HIS A 501 -39.16 -2.64 -2.86
N GLU A 502 -39.73 -2.43 -1.66
CA GLU A 502 -39.98 -3.54 -0.73
C GLU A 502 -41.43 -3.69 -0.26
N ASP A 503 -41.86 -4.96 -0.15
CA ASP A 503 -43.21 -5.40 0.22
C ASP A 503 -43.49 -5.38 1.74
N ILE A 504 -42.46 -5.30 2.59
CA ILE A 504 -42.58 -5.38 4.06
C ILE A 504 -41.99 -4.11 4.70
N PRO A 505 -42.79 -3.31 5.43
CA PRO A 505 -42.31 -2.10 6.08
C PRO A 505 -41.40 -2.44 7.28
N ALA A 506 -40.29 -1.73 7.40
CA ALA A 506 -39.40 -1.82 8.56
C ALA A 506 -40.07 -1.23 9.81
N ILE A 507 -39.94 -1.92 10.95
CA ILE A 507 -40.49 -1.45 12.24
C ILE A 507 -39.37 -0.81 13.04
N GLY A 508 -39.50 0.48 13.32
CA GLY A 508 -38.49 1.27 14.03
C GLY A 508 -38.90 1.65 15.45
N HIS A 509 -37.92 1.57 16.36
CA HIS A 509 -38.03 1.99 17.76
C HIS A 509 -36.85 2.89 18.13
N LYS A 510 -37.08 3.87 19.00
CA LYS A 510 -36.03 4.67 19.64
C LYS A 510 -36.07 4.44 21.14
N TRP A 511 -34.97 3.94 21.69
CA TRP A 511 -34.78 3.69 23.12
C TRP A 511 -33.75 4.67 23.66
N GLU A 512 -34.05 5.36 24.76
CA GLU A 512 -33.14 6.28 25.42
C GLU A 512 -32.93 5.88 26.88
N PHE A 513 -31.68 5.68 27.27
CA PHE A 513 -31.28 5.42 28.66
C PHE A 513 -30.66 6.68 29.25
N GLU A 514 -31.08 7.06 30.45
CA GLU A 514 -30.31 7.97 31.30
C GLU A 514 -29.05 7.25 31.77
N VAL A 515 -27.88 7.88 31.70
CA VAL A 515 -26.61 7.26 32.07
C VAL A 515 -25.75 8.16 32.95
N THR A 516 -24.97 7.54 33.83
CA THR A 516 -23.94 8.19 34.64
C THR A 516 -22.63 7.43 34.54
N GLN A 517 -21.50 8.09 34.78
CA GLN A 517 -20.20 7.42 34.83
C GLN A 517 -20.16 6.43 35.99
N SER A 518 -19.66 5.21 35.75
CA SER A 518 -19.50 4.22 36.80
C SER A 518 -18.44 4.65 37.83
N PRO A 519 -18.63 4.34 39.13
CA PRO A 519 -17.70 4.72 40.20
C PRO A 519 -16.27 4.17 40.03
N ASP A 520 -16.14 2.97 39.44
CA ASP A 520 -14.87 2.24 39.28
C ASP A 520 -14.12 2.61 37.98
N GLY A 521 -14.37 3.80 37.43
CA GLY A 521 -14.07 4.26 36.06
C GLY A 521 -12.71 3.88 35.45
N GLN A 522 -12.54 2.62 35.07
CA GLN A 522 -11.52 2.10 34.16
C GLN A 522 -12.11 1.85 32.75
N GLY A 523 -13.02 2.73 32.31
CA GLY A 523 -13.47 2.75 30.91
C GLY A 523 -12.42 3.41 30.01
N SER A 524 -12.29 2.93 28.77
CA SER A 524 -11.25 3.33 27.80
C SER A 524 -10.99 4.83 27.73
N SER A 525 -9.71 5.23 27.58
CA SER A 525 -9.18 6.57 27.28
C SER A 525 -10.24 7.66 27.01
N SER A 526 -10.23 8.71 27.83
CA SER A 526 -11.08 9.91 27.67
C SER A 526 -10.75 10.73 26.44
N ALA A 527 -9.63 10.47 25.76
CA ALA A 527 -9.28 11.04 24.48
C ALA A 527 -9.48 10.00 23.37
N ASP A 528 -10.12 10.43 22.29
CA ASP A 528 -10.13 9.68 21.05
C ASP A 528 -8.67 9.49 20.56
N PRO A 529 -8.20 8.25 20.35
CA PRO A 529 -6.79 8.00 20.02
C PRO A 529 -6.38 8.53 18.63
N GLU A 530 -7.34 8.83 17.75
CA GLU A 530 -7.08 9.27 16.37
C GLU A 530 -7.25 10.78 16.23
N THR A 531 -8.22 11.37 16.92
CA THR A 531 -8.48 12.81 16.85
C THR A 531 -7.89 13.59 18.04
N GLY A 532 -7.54 12.91 19.14
CA GLY A 532 -7.10 13.54 20.40
C GLY A 532 -8.22 14.29 21.13
N ALA A 533 -9.46 14.23 20.63
CA ALA A 533 -10.59 14.95 21.20
C ALA A 533 -11.02 14.32 22.53
N SER A 534 -11.19 15.16 23.55
CA SER A 534 -11.73 14.71 24.84
C SER A 534 -13.21 14.36 24.71
N ARG A 535 -13.54 13.08 24.88
CA ARG A 535 -14.91 12.57 24.88
C ARG A 535 -15.56 12.91 26.22
N LYS A 536 -16.52 13.83 26.19
CA LYS A 536 -17.36 14.15 27.35
C LYS A 536 -18.18 12.92 27.75
N THR A 537 -18.32 12.69 29.05
CA THR A 537 -19.23 11.67 29.57
C THR A 537 -20.66 11.99 29.10
N PRO A 538 -21.35 11.05 28.43
CA PRO A 538 -22.72 11.27 28.00
C PRO A 538 -23.67 11.31 29.20
N THR A 539 -24.75 12.09 29.08
CA THR A 539 -25.87 12.06 30.03
C THR A 539 -26.95 11.07 29.61
N LYS A 540 -27.03 10.76 28.31
CA LYS A 540 -27.96 9.75 27.77
C LYS A 540 -27.29 8.89 26.71
N MET A 541 -27.80 7.67 26.55
CA MET A 541 -27.51 6.80 25.43
C MET A 541 -28.79 6.56 24.62
N ALA A 542 -28.80 6.97 23.36
CA ALA A 542 -29.92 6.76 22.44
C ALA A 542 -29.63 5.61 21.47
N PHE A 543 -30.64 4.79 21.22
CA PHE A 543 -30.58 3.63 20.34
C PHE A 543 -31.75 3.69 19.36
N TRP A 544 -31.47 3.80 18.07
CA TRP A 544 -32.46 3.60 17.01
C TRP A 544 -32.34 2.16 16.55
N ILE A 545 -33.40 1.39 16.76
CA ILE A 545 -33.46 -0.04 16.52
C ILE A 545 -34.49 -0.26 15.42
N VAL A 546 -34.10 -0.94 14.34
CA VAL A 546 -35.00 -1.24 13.24
C VAL A 546 -34.94 -2.73 12.94
N ASP A 547 -36.12 -3.36 13.00
CA ASP A 547 -36.29 -4.77 12.72
C ASP A 547 -36.83 -4.96 11.31
N ARG A 548 -36.18 -5.86 10.57
CA ARG A 548 -36.53 -6.24 9.19
C ARG A 548 -36.38 -7.74 9.03
N LYS A 549 -37.51 -8.43 8.81
CA LYS A 549 -37.59 -9.91 8.82
C LYS A 549 -37.01 -10.46 10.14
N GLU A 550 -36.00 -11.32 10.07
CA GLU A 550 -35.29 -11.90 11.23
C GLU A 550 -34.00 -11.13 11.60
N GLN A 551 -33.80 -9.96 11.00
CA GLN A 551 -32.59 -9.15 11.15
C GLN A 551 -32.90 -7.81 11.81
N ARG A 552 -31.94 -7.32 12.61
CA ARG A 552 -31.99 -6.08 13.37
C ARG A 552 -30.80 -5.21 13.01
N SER A 553 -31.09 -3.95 12.76
CA SER A 553 -30.11 -2.87 12.59
C SER A 553 -30.23 -1.89 13.75
N MET A 554 -29.11 -1.34 14.22
CA MET A 554 -29.09 -0.48 15.40
C MET A 554 -28.03 0.62 15.30
N LEU A 555 -28.49 1.88 15.38
CA LEU A 555 -27.62 3.05 15.57
C LEU A 555 -27.58 3.42 17.05
N ARG A 556 -26.38 3.64 17.57
CA ARG A 556 -26.05 3.91 18.97
C ARG A 556 -25.42 5.30 19.07
N ALA A 557 -26.00 6.19 19.86
CA ALA A 557 -25.50 7.56 20.01
C ALA A 557 -25.31 7.94 21.49
N PRO A 558 -24.08 8.32 21.91
CA PRO A 558 -23.87 9.03 23.16
C PRO A 558 -24.36 10.47 23.03
N ILE A 559 -25.23 10.90 23.94
CA ILE A 559 -25.77 12.26 24.00
C ILE A 559 -25.06 13.00 25.13
N THR A 560 -24.23 13.97 24.76
CA THR A 560 -23.33 14.71 25.67
C THR A 560 -23.84 16.12 25.97
N ASP A 561 -24.76 16.64 25.16
CA ASP A 561 -25.49 17.88 25.40
C ASP A 561 -26.97 17.72 25.02
N SER A 562 -27.84 18.50 25.66
CA SER A 562 -29.30 18.31 25.56
C SER A 562 -29.92 18.74 24.23
N GLY A 563 -29.13 19.29 23.29
CA GLY A 563 -29.64 19.86 22.03
C GLY A 563 -28.91 19.40 20.76
N ARG A 564 -27.60 19.66 20.66
CA ARG A 564 -26.87 19.52 19.40
C ARG A 564 -26.58 18.06 19.04
N SER A 565 -25.94 17.32 19.95
CA SER A 565 -25.59 15.90 19.75
C SER A 565 -26.82 15.02 19.49
N ARG A 566 -27.94 15.31 20.15
CA ARG A 566 -29.23 14.64 19.89
C ARG A 566 -29.76 14.92 18.49
N THR A 567 -29.78 16.19 18.07
CA THR A 567 -30.29 16.58 16.75
C THR A 567 -29.44 15.99 15.63
N GLU A 568 -28.12 16.01 15.81
CA GLU A 568 -27.16 15.40 14.89
C GLU A 568 -27.36 13.88 14.78
N ALA A 569 -27.49 13.17 15.90
CA ALA A 569 -27.75 11.73 15.90
C ALA A 569 -29.11 11.36 15.25
N GLU A 570 -30.16 12.17 15.50
CA GLU A 570 -31.47 11.99 14.85
C GLU A 570 -31.41 12.22 13.34
N HIS A 571 -30.59 13.17 12.88
CA HIS A 571 -30.38 13.39 11.45
C HIS A 571 -29.70 12.20 10.79
N VAL A 572 -28.65 11.63 11.41
CA VAL A 572 -28.00 10.40 10.93
C VAL A 572 -28.99 9.24 10.88
N ALA A 573 -29.75 9.00 11.96
CA ALA A 573 -30.75 7.93 12.01
C ALA A 573 -31.79 8.03 10.87
N LYS A 574 -32.25 9.23 10.53
CA LYS A 574 -33.24 9.46 9.46
C LYS A 574 -32.66 9.33 8.05
N ALA A 575 -31.36 9.57 7.87
CA ALA A 575 -30.71 9.48 6.57
C ALA A 575 -30.37 8.04 6.16
N LEU A 576 -30.17 7.15 7.15
CA LEU A 576 -29.92 5.73 6.92
C LEU A 576 -31.11 5.07 6.23
N SER A 577 -30.82 4.24 5.23
CA SER A 577 -31.79 3.34 4.62
C SER A 577 -31.70 2.02 5.37
N TRP A 578 -32.72 1.70 6.18
CA TRP A 578 -32.67 0.66 7.20
C TRP A 578 -33.00 -0.74 6.71
#